data_AF-A0A447MVC1-F1
#
_entry.id   AF-A0A447MVC1-F1
#
_cell.length_a   1.000
_cell.length_b   1.000
_cell.length_c   1.000
_cell.angle_alpha   90.00
_cell.angle_beta   90.00
_cell.angle_gamma   90.00
#
_symmetry.space_group_name_H-M   'P 1'
#
loop_
_entity.id
_entity.type
_entity.pdbx_description
1 polymer ?
#
loop_
_entity_poly.entity_id
_entity_poly.type
_entity_poly.pdbx_seq_one_letter_code
_entity_poly.pdbx_strand_id
1 'polypeptide(L)'
;MARKRGELKYLLLTESQFDGGMMLRFVLRSETKLTQLRAALPWLRAQLPQLRVITANIQPVHMAIMEGKTEIYLTDQQALAERFNDVPLWIRPQSFFQTNPTVASRLYATARDWVGQLPVRHMWDLFCGVGRIRPALRDAADAINRY
;
A
#
# COMPACT_ATOMS: atom_id res chain seq x y z
N MET A 1 11.18 -0.32 -34.29
CA MET A 1 10.26 -0.90 -33.29
C MET A 1 11.06 -1.75 -32.31
N ALA A 2 11.27 -1.29 -31.07
CA ALA A 2 12.05 -2.02 -30.07
C ALA A 2 11.24 -3.25 -29.59
N ARG A 3 11.79 -4.44 -29.82
CA ARG A 3 11.15 -5.72 -29.51
C ARG A 3 10.84 -5.77 -28.01
N LYS A 4 9.56 -5.93 -27.63
CA LYS A 4 9.08 -6.11 -26.23
C LYS A 4 9.60 -7.45 -25.64
N ARG A 5 10.92 -7.59 -25.47
CA ARG A 5 11.64 -8.79 -25.04
C ARG A 5 12.26 -8.65 -23.64
N GLY A 6 11.75 -7.72 -22.82
CA GLY A 6 12.14 -7.59 -21.42
C GLY A 6 11.32 -8.51 -20.52
N GLU A 7 11.99 -9.13 -19.54
CA GLU A 7 11.35 -9.85 -18.43
C GLU A 7 10.74 -8.90 -17.39
N LEU A 8 11.28 -7.69 -17.25
CA LEU A 8 10.74 -6.64 -16.38
C LEU A 8 9.70 -5.80 -17.15
N LYS A 9 8.51 -5.63 -16.57
CA LYS A 9 7.44 -4.77 -17.09
C LYS A 9 7.44 -3.41 -16.40
N TYR A 10 7.41 -3.41 -15.06
CA TYR A 10 7.33 -2.19 -14.25
C TYR A 10 8.13 -2.34 -12.96
N LEU A 11 8.54 -1.19 -12.41
CA LEU A 11 8.96 -1.05 -11.02
C LEU A 11 7.94 -0.16 -10.32
N LEU A 12 7.38 -0.65 -9.22
CA LEU A 12 6.50 0.14 -8.38
C LEU A 12 7.26 0.44 -7.09
N LEU A 13 7.40 1.73 -6.78
CA LEU A 13 8.01 2.20 -5.55
C LEU A 13 6.94 2.89 -4.73
N THR A 14 6.80 2.47 -3.47
CA THR A 14 5.94 3.11 -2.49
C THR A 14 6.80 3.54 -1.32
N GLU A 15 6.67 4.80 -0.93
CA GLU A 15 7.35 5.38 0.23
C GLU A 15 6.32 5.65 1.32
N SER A 16 6.65 5.29 2.55
CA SER A 16 5.90 5.62 3.75
C SER A 16 6.23 7.04 4.18
N GLN A 17 5.22 7.86 4.41
CA GLN A 17 5.40 9.22 4.93
C GLN A 17 5.71 9.21 6.44
N PHE A 18 5.43 8.10 7.13
CA PHE A 18 5.67 7.99 8.56
C PHE A 18 7.15 7.89 8.92
N ASP A 19 7.90 7.00 8.28
CA ASP A 19 9.30 6.70 8.64
C ASP A 19 10.27 6.71 7.44
N GLY A 20 9.80 7.09 6.24
CA GLY A 20 10.58 7.06 5.00
C GLY A 20 10.87 5.63 4.51
N GLY A 21 10.28 4.61 5.14
CA GLY A 21 10.42 3.22 4.71
C GLY A 21 9.87 3.02 3.30
N MET A 22 10.54 2.19 2.51
CA MET A 22 10.16 1.98 1.11
C MET A 22 9.77 0.52 0.84
N MET A 23 8.77 0.36 -0.03
CA MET A 23 8.38 -0.90 -0.66
C MET A 23 8.69 -0.83 -2.15
N LEU A 24 9.50 -1.76 -2.64
CA LEU A 24 9.84 -1.88 -4.07
C LEU A 24 9.28 -3.19 -4.63
N ARG A 25 8.49 -3.08 -5.69
CA ARG A 25 7.84 -4.22 -6.33
C ARG A 25 8.28 -4.34 -7.79
N PHE A 26 8.85 -5.48 -8.14
CA PHE A 26 9.27 -5.82 -9.50
C PHE A 26 8.13 -6.53 -10.22
N VAL A 27 7.51 -5.92 -11.22
CA VAL A 27 6.50 -6.60 -12.03
C VAL A 27 7.19 -7.31 -13.19
N LEU A 28 7.23 -8.64 -13.12
CA LEU A 28 7.93 -9.51 -14.07
C LEU A 28 6.93 -10.26 -14.96
N ARG A 29 7.40 -10.66 -16.15
CA ARG A 29 6.66 -11.55 -17.05
C ARG A 29 6.64 -12.99 -16.54
N SER A 30 7.75 -13.44 -15.96
CA SER A 30 7.95 -14.82 -15.50
C SER A 30 8.91 -14.86 -14.30
N GLU A 31 9.02 -16.03 -13.68
CA GLU A 31 9.92 -16.27 -12.55
C GLU A 31 11.40 -16.39 -12.94
N THR A 32 11.71 -16.40 -14.24
CA THR A 32 13.07 -16.66 -14.79
C THR A 32 14.15 -15.75 -14.21
N LYS A 33 13.80 -14.51 -13.82
CA LYS A 33 14.74 -13.53 -13.26
C LYS A 33 14.80 -13.48 -11.74
N LEU A 34 14.02 -14.30 -11.03
CA LEU A 34 13.98 -14.28 -9.56
C LEU A 34 15.33 -14.60 -8.93
N THR A 35 16.04 -15.60 -9.43
CA THR A 35 17.36 -15.98 -8.90
C THR A 35 18.36 -14.83 -9.02
N GLN A 36 18.41 -14.19 -10.20
CA GLN A 36 19.27 -13.03 -10.43
C GLN A 36 18.87 -11.85 -9.54
N LEU A 37 17.56 -11.63 -9.38
CA LEU A 37 17.04 -10.55 -8.54
C LEU A 37 17.40 -10.78 -7.07
N ARG A 38 17.24 -12.01 -6.55
CA ARG A 38 17.63 -12.39 -5.19
C ARG A 38 19.13 -12.16 -4.94
N ALA A 39 19.98 -12.50 -5.91
CA ALA A 39 21.41 -12.26 -5.82
C ALA A 39 21.78 -10.76 -5.77
N ALA A 40 20.97 -9.89 -6.37
CA ALA A 40 21.19 -8.44 -6.37
C ALA A 40 20.64 -7.73 -5.11
N LEU A 41 19.82 -8.40 -4.28
CA LEU A 41 19.19 -7.77 -3.11
C LEU A 41 20.19 -7.19 -2.10
N PRO A 42 21.32 -7.85 -1.76
CA PRO A 42 22.27 -7.28 -0.81
C PRO A 42 22.85 -5.95 -1.30
N TRP A 43 23.23 -5.88 -2.58
CA TRP A 43 23.71 -4.65 -3.19
C TRP A 43 22.63 -3.57 -3.18
N LEU A 44 21.40 -3.92 -3.56
CA LEU A 44 20.28 -2.98 -3.62
C LEU A 44 19.94 -2.41 -2.23
N ARG A 45 19.95 -3.24 -1.19
CA ARG A 45 19.72 -2.80 0.21
C ARG A 45 20.86 -1.94 0.73
N ALA A 46 22.09 -2.15 0.27
CA ALA A 46 23.22 -1.29 0.63
C ALA A 46 23.08 0.11 0.00
N GLN A 47 22.53 0.22 -1.21
CA GLN A 47 22.28 1.50 -1.86
C GLN A 47 21.03 2.22 -1.33
N LEU A 48 20.01 1.45 -0.93
CA LEU A 48 18.73 1.97 -0.44
C LEU A 48 18.39 1.30 0.91
N PRO A 49 19.04 1.71 2.01
CA PRO A 49 18.86 1.10 3.34
C PRO A 49 17.41 1.24 3.86
N GLN A 50 16.66 2.19 3.33
CA GLN A 50 15.24 2.40 3.65
C GLN A 50 14.30 1.37 3.00
N LEU A 51 14.77 0.51 2.10
CA LEU A 51 13.96 -0.58 1.52
C LEU A 51 13.61 -1.62 2.60
N ARG A 52 12.35 -1.61 3.02
CA ARG A 52 11.80 -2.53 4.02
C ARG A 52 11.18 -3.76 3.38
N VAL A 53 10.43 -3.55 2.29
CA VAL A 53 9.69 -4.62 1.61
C VAL A 53 10.12 -4.67 0.16
N ILE A 54 10.56 -5.85 -0.30
CA ILE A 54 10.88 -6.07 -1.71
C ILE A 54 10.08 -7.27 -2.19
N THR A 55 9.36 -7.12 -3.30
CA THR A 55 8.58 -8.21 -3.89
C THR A 55 8.76 -8.32 -5.39
N ALA A 56 8.44 -9.49 -5.94
CA ALA A 56 8.30 -9.72 -7.36
C ALA A 56 6.88 -10.19 -7.67
N ASN A 57 6.18 -9.41 -8.49
CA ASN A 57 4.84 -9.71 -8.96
C ASN A 57 4.92 -10.37 -10.35
N ILE A 58 4.30 -11.53 -10.54
CA ILE A 58 4.34 -12.27 -11.81
C ILE A 58 3.07 -12.00 -12.62
N GLN A 59 3.23 -11.29 -13.73
CA GLN A 59 2.17 -10.88 -14.64
C GLN A 59 2.45 -11.51 -16.02
N PRO A 60 2.04 -12.77 -16.27
CA PRO A 60 2.36 -13.46 -17.52
C PRO A 60 1.51 -12.98 -18.70
N VAL A 61 0.29 -12.49 -18.43
CA VAL A 61 -0.70 -12.15 -19.45
C VAL A 61 -0.38 -10.82 -20.14
N HIS A 62 -0.62 -10.69 -21.44
CA HIS A 62 -0.50 -9.41 -22.16
C HIS A 62 -1.85 -8.66 -22.20
N MET A 63 -2.48 -8.48 -21.04
CA MET A 63 -3.70 -7.66 -20.88
C MET A 63 -3.37 -6.32 -20.21
N ALA A 64 -4.29 -5.35 -20.28
CA ALA A 64 -4.18 -4.02 -19.65
C ALA A 64 -4.34 -4.06 -18.12
N ILE A 65 -3.75 -5.06 -17.46
CA ILE A 65 -3.67 -5.17 -16.00
C ILE A 65 -2.23 -4.85 -15.58
N MET A 66 -2.08 -4.00 -14.56
CA MET A 66 -0.76 -3.53 -14.10
C MET A 66 0.03 -4.62 -13.38
N GLU A 67 -0.68 -5.55 -12.72
CA GLU A 67 -0.12 -6.56 -11.82
C GLU A 67 -0.79 -7.92 -12.09
N GLY A 68 -0.09 -9.01 -11.82
CA GLY A 68 -0.62 -10.37 -11.83
C GLY A 68 -0.98 -10.86 -10.42
N LYS A 69 -1.57 -12.07 -10.37
CA LYS A 69 -2.11 -12.64 -9.12
C LYS A 69 -1.02 -13.13 -8.16
N THR A 70 0.14 -13.51 -8.69
CA THR A 70 1.23 -14.08 -7.89
C THR A 70 2.17 -12.98 -7.40
N GLU A 71 2.28 -12.84 -6.08
CA GLU A 71 3.25 -11.96 -5.42
C GLU A 71 4.25 -12.78 -4.63
N ILE A 72 5.55 -12.58 -4.90
CA ILE A 72 6.65 -13.31 -4.27
C ILE A 72 7.44 -12.33 -3.41
N TYR A 73 7.45 -12.54 -2.11
CA TYR A 73 8.27 -11.75 -1.20
C TYR A 73 9.75 -12.14 -1.33
N LEU A 74 10.59 -11.12 -1.38
CA LEU A 74 12.05 -11.24 -1.45
C LEU A 74 12.73 -10.81 -0.14
N THR A 75 11.96 -10.26 0.79
CA THR A 75 12.34 -9.86 2.15
C THR A 75 11.42 -10.52 3.17
N ASP A 76 11.89 -10.69 4.41
CA ASP A 76 11.09 -11.26 5.50
C ASP A 76 9.91 -10.36 5.88
N GLN A 77 10.10 -9.04 5.82
CA GLN A 77 9.04 -8.08 6.06
C GLN A 77 8.04 -8.09 4.89
N GLN A 78 6.76 -8.26 5.21
CA GLN A 78 5.68 -8.41 4.24
C GLN A 78 4.76 -7.19 4.12
N ALA A 79 4.95 -6.18 4.97
CA ALA A 79 4.14 -4.98 4.98
C ALA A 79 4.98 -3.75 5.33
N LEU A 80 4.64 -2.62 4.73
CA LEU A 80 5.23 -1.32 5.03
C LEU A 80 4.35 -0.63 6.08
N ALA A 81 4.95 -0.12 7.16
CA ALA A 81 4.23 0.63 8.17
C ALA A 81 3.94 2.04 7.65
N GLU A 82 2.74 2.54 7.89
CA GLU A 82 2.32 3.91 7.58
C GLU A 82 1.47 4.46 8.73
N ARG A 83 1.35 5.79 8.83
CA ARG A 83 0.43 6.45 9.74
C ARG A 83 -0.54 7.34 8.99
N PHE A 84 -1.82 7.20 9.29
CA PHE A 84 -2.86 8.07 8.77
C PHE A 84 -3.71 8.60 9.92
N ASN A 85 -3.66 9.92 10.15
CA ASN A 85 -4.35 10.58 11.28
C ASN A 85 -4.09 9.84 12.62
N ASP A 86 -2.82 9.57 12.92
CA ASP A 86 -2.33 8.84 14.11
C ASP A 86 -2.75 7.36 14.25
N VAL A 87 -3.41 6.80 13.23
CA VAL A 87 -3.78 5.38 13.17
C VAL A 87 -2.67 4.59 12.46
N PRO A 88 -2.11 3.54 13.08
CA PRO A 88 -1.13 2.68 12.42
C PRO A 88 -1.79 1.83 11.33
N LEU A 89 -1.21 1.86 10.13
CA LEU A 89 -1.62 1.10 8.97
C LEU A 89 -0.45 0.26 8.44
N TRP A 90 -0.78 -0.90 7.86
CA TRP A 90 0.19 -1.83 7.28
C TRP A 90 -0.13 -2.01 5.80
N ILE A 91 0.63 -1.32 4.94
CA ILE A 91 0.49 -1.39 3.48
C ILE A 91 1.09 -2.72 3.02
N ARG A 92 0.29 -3.56 2.36
CA ARG A 92 0.76 -4.80 1.72
C ARG A 92 0.77 -4.63 0.20
N PRO A 93 1.60 -5.39 -0.53
CA PRO A 93 1.49 -5.50 -1.98
C PRO A 93 0.04 -5.74 -2.43
N GLN A 94 -0.35 -5.18 -3.57
CA GLN A 94 -1.72 -5.24 -4.14
C GLN A 94 -2.83 -4.61 -3.28
N SER A 95 -2.50 -4.08 -2.10
CA SER A 95 -3.47 -3.36 -1.29
C SER A 95 -3.65 -1.95 -1.84
N PHE A 96 -4.88 -1.60 -2.19
CA PHE A 96 -5.19 -0.27 -2.68
C PHE A 96 -5.02 0.74 -1.54
N PHE A 97 -4.05 1.63 -1.69
CA PHE A 97 -3.89 2.81 -0.84
C PHE A 97 -4.13 4.04 -1.71
N GLN A 98 -4.83 5.05 -1.17
CA GLN A 98 -5.05 6.27 -1.93
C GLN A 98 -3.70 6.93 -2.21
N THR A 99 -3.37 7.11 -3.49
CA THR A 99 -2.10 7.66 -3.98
C THR A 99 -1.86 9.11 -3.56
N ASN A 100 -2.86 9.78 -2.97
CA ASN A 100 -2.76 11.12 -2.42
C ASN A 100 -3.31 11.16 -0.98
N PRO A 101 -2.48 10.88 0.04
CA PRO A 101 -2.91 10.88 1.44
C PRO A 101 -3.38 12.26 1.92
N THR A 102 -2.88 13.35 1.32
CA THR A 102 -3.29 14.73 1.67
C THR A 102 -4.74 15.03 1.29
N VAL A 103 -5.17 14.61 0.10
CA VAL A 103 -6.57 14.76 -0.35
C VAL A 103 -7.47 13.78 0.40
N ALA A 104 -7.00 12.55 0.65
CA ALA A 104 -7.71 11.56 1.45
C ALA A 104 -7.99 12.10 2.87
N SER A 105 -7.00 12.71 3.52
CA SER A 105 -7.14 13.24 4.88
C SER A 105 -8.17 14.37 4.95
N ARG A 106 -8.18 15.28 3.97
CA ARG A 106 -9.21 16.33 3.85
C ARG A 106 -10.60 15.75 3.60
N LEU A 107 -10.72 14.75 2.73
CA LEU A 107 -11.99 14.07 2.46
C LEU A 107 -12.55 13.40 3.71
N TYR A 108 -11.71 12.69 4.48
CA TYR A 108 -12.12 12.04 5.72
C TYR A 108 -12.44 13.04 6.83
N ALA A 109 -11.71 14.16 6.92
CA ALA A 109 -12.03 15.23 7.85
C ALA A 109 -13.39 15.86 7.54
N THR A 110 -13.66 16.18 6.27
CA THR A 110 -14.98 16.69 5.84
C THR A 110 -16.10 15.70 6.11
N ALA A 111 -15.90 14.41 5.80
CA ALA A 111 -16.89 13.38 6.09
C ALA A 111 -17.17 13.25 7.60
N ARG A 112 -16.14 13.36 8.45
CA ARG A 112 -16.27 13.39 9.91
C ARG A 112 -17.10 14.58 10.38
N ASP A 113 -16.81 15.78 9.86
CA ASP A 113 -17.51 17.01 10.22
C ASP A 113 -19.01 16.97 9.83
N TRP A 114 -19.35 16.29 8.73
CA TRP A 114 -20.74 16.10 8.30
C TRP A 114 -21.46 15.05 9.14
N VAL A 115 -20.81 13.93 9.44
CA VAL A 115 -21.42 12.85 10.26
C VAL A 115 -21.61 13.30 11.71
N GLY A 116 -20.71 14.12 12.26
CA GLY A 116 -20.83 14.68 13.61
C GLY A 116 -22.06 15.57 13.84
N GLN A 117 -22.72 16.02 12.77
CA GLN A 117 -23.96 16.80 12.84
C GLN A 117 -25.24 15.92 12.81
N LEU A 118 -25.08 14.61 12.67
CA LEU A 118 -26.18 13.65 12.55
C LEU A 118 -26.19 12.70 13.76
N PRO A 119 -27.37 12.30 14.28
CA PRO A 119 -27.47 11.34 15.39
C PRO A 119 -27.20 9.90 14.91
N VAL A 120 -26.00 9.63 14.40
CA VAL A 120 -25.60 8.32 13.84
C VAL A 120 -25.14 7.39 14.96
N ARG A 121 -25.88 6.29 15.16
CA ARG A 121 -25.55 5.26 16.16
C ARG A 121 -24.75 4.08 15.61
N HIS A 122 -24.83 3.85 14.31
CA HIS A 122 -24.16 2.73 13.63
C HIS A 122 -23.69 3.16 12.25
N MET A 123 -22.50 2.70 11.86
CA MET A 123 -21.91 3.01 10.57
C MET A 123 -21.23 1.77 9.98
N TRP A 124 -21.48 1.53 8.69
CA TRP A 124 -20.91 0.44 7.93
C TRP A 124 -19.82 0.99 7.02
N ASP A 125 -18.60 0.51 7.21
CA ASP A 125 -17.45 0.86 6.37
C ASP A 125 -17.36 -0.14 5.21
N LEU A 126 -17.85 0.26 4.05
CA LEU A 126 -17.89 -0.55 2.83
C LEU A 126 -16.85 -0.03 1.84
N PHE A 127 -16.09 -0.92 1.21
CA PHE A 127 -15.01 -0.65 0.23
C PHE A 127 -13.69 -0.06 0.79
N CYS A 128 -13.37 -0.27 2.07
CA CYS A 128 -12.22 0.32 2.77
C CYS A 128 -10.80 -0.14 2.36
N GLY A 129 -10.64 -1.20 1.55
CA GLY A 129 -9.29 -1.75 1.28
C GLY A 129 -8.53 -2.06 2.58
N VAL A 130 -7.25 -1.67 2.66
CA VAL A 130 -6.43 -1.71 3.91
C VAL A 130 -6.60 -0.46 4.78
N GLY A 131 -7.14 0.63 4.24
CA GLY A 131 -7.44 1.85 4.97
C GLY A 131 -8.78 1.69 5.69
N ARG A 132 -8.77 1.08 6.87
CA ARG A 132 -9.96 1.09 7.73
C ARG A 132 -10.36 2.55 7.97
N ILE A 133 -11.56 2.96 7.55
CA ILE A 133 -12.09 4.30 7.79
C ILE A 133 -12.54 4.43 9.26
N ARG A 134 -12.83 3.29 9.91
CA ARG A 134 -13.33 3.21 11.30
C ARG A 134 -12.47 3.91 12.36
N PRO A 135 -11.14 3.77 12.43
CA PRO A 135 -10.36 4.41 13.49
C PRO A 135 -10.34 5.93 13.36
N ALA A 136 -10.37 6.49 12.15
CA ALA A 136 -10.40 7.93 11.90
C ALA A 136 -11.73 8.61 12.28
N LEU A 137 -12.80 7.83 12.45
CA LEU A 137 -14.14 8.30 12.82
C LEU A 137 -14.53 7.94 14.25
N ARG A 138 -13.63 7.31 15.03
CA ARG A 138 -13.92 6.87 16.39
C ARG A 138 -14.10 8.04 17.37
N ASP A 139 -13.35 9.12 17.17
CA ASP A 139 -13.44 10.33 18.01
C ASP A 139 -14.76 11.09 17.86
N ALA A 140 -15.57 10.81 16.83
CA ALA A 140 -16.92 11.36 16.71
C ALA A 140 -17.98 10.56 17.50
N ALA A 141 -17.66 9.33 17.94
CA ALA A 141 -18.59 8.44 18.64
C ALA A 141 -18.33 8.35 20.16
N ASP A 142 -17.11 8.63 20.63
CA ASP A 142 -16.75 8.51 22.05
C ASP A 142 -17.14 9.74 22.91
N ALA A 143 -17.77 10.77 22.32
CA ALA A 143 -18.27 11.95 23.06
C ALA A 143 -19.66 11.77 23.71
N ILE A 144 -20.31 10.62 23.56
CA ILE A 144 -21.74 10.44 23.93
C ILE A 144 -21.97 9.58 25.19
N ASN A 145 -20.93 9.09 25.88
CA ASN A 145 -21.08 8.29 27.11
C ASN A 145 -20.60 9.00 28.39
N ARG A 146 -21.05 10.23 28.60
CA ARG A 146 -21.18 10.81 29.95
C ARG A 146 -22.50 11.55 30.04
N TYR A 147 -23.58 10.82 30.33
CA TYR A 147 -24.69 11.11 31.24
C TYR A 147 -25.71 9.97 31.11
#